data_AF-A0A357WZC1-F1
#
_entry.id   AF-A0A357WZC1-F1
#
_cell.length_a   1.000
_cell.length_b   1.000
_cell.length_c   1.000
_cell.angle_alpha   90.00
_cell.angle_beta   90.00
_cell.angle_gamma   90.00
#
_symmetry.space_group_name_H-M   'P 1'
#
loop_
_entity.id
_entity.type
_entity.pdbx_description
1 polymer ?
#
loop_
_entity_poly.entity_id
_entity_poly.type
_entity_poly.pdbx_seq_one_letter_code
_entity_poly.pdbx_strand_id
1 'polypeptide(L)'
;IKQAGLTDPWELYKKKQWNINKFLEYVEELTVDQDHNGVPEVYGVSMPPESLFRMSLSSGEDIVKINADGSFSNNLRSPTFTRWASYASRIKNIGSYDTESHTRLQRFAQNKVAMSFGNIWDQFTSQSFIDMKKAGKMGWVPNPMDIRTSTYYHCSEITYSFLPKNSKNPKGGAAYYYMLRYMSLNPNASQETKTKNKWMSEYGWTAEEFEFQKNMSKS
;
A
#
# COMPACT_ATOMS: atom_id res chain seq x y z
N ILE A 1 9.75 14.03 6.20
CA ILE A 1 9.48 14.59 4.86
C ILE A 1 9.62 16.12 4.85
N LYS A 2 8.62 16.91 5.30
CA LYS A 2 8.71 18.39 5.27
C LYS A 2 9.93 18.95 6.00
N GLN A 3 10.26 18.39 7.17
CA GLN A 3 11.45 18.78 7.95
C GLN A 3 12.77 18.49 7.21
N ALA A 4 12.80 17.48 6.34
CA ALA A 4 13.94 17.15 5.50
C ALA A 4 13.96 17.93 4.17
N GLY A 5 13.06 18.91 3.99
CA GLY A 5 12.95 19.69 2.74
C GLY A 5 12.46 18.90 1.52
N LEU A 6 12.00 17.66 1.72
CA LEU A 6 11.54 16.80 0.63
C LEU A 6 10.13 17.16 0.17
N THR A 7 9.87 16.97 -1.12
CA THR A 7 8.52 17.12 -1.71
C THR A 7 7.58 16.05 -1.14
N ASP A 8 6.29 16.33 -1.09
CA ASP A 8 5.30 15.32 -0.73
C ASP A 8 5.30 14.17 -1.77
N PRO A 9 5.44 12.90 -1.37
CA PRO A 9 5.35 11.76 -2.28
C PRO A 9 4.07 11.73 -3.12
N TRP A 10 2.93 12.22 -2.61
CA TRP A 10 1.70 12.34 -3.38
C TRP A 10 1.84 13.30 -4.58
N GLU A 11 2.55 14.41 -4.40
CA GLU A 11 2.83 15.36 -5.48
C GLU A 11 3.79 14.77 -6.52
N LEU A 12 4.78 13.99 -6.08
CA LEU A 12 5.65 13.23 -6.99
C LEU A 12 4.86 12.18 -7.76
N TYR A 13 3.91 11.50 -7.11
CA TYR A 13 3.05 10.52 -7.73
C TYR A 13 2.23 11.14 -8.87
N LYS A 14 1.55 12.27 -8.60
CA LYS A 14 0.78 13.02 -9.60
C LYS A 14 1.62 13.48 -10.78
N LYS A 15 2.90 13.82 -10.55
CA LYS A 15 3.85 14.21 -11.59
C LYS A 15 4.53 13.03 -12.31
N LYS A 16 4.17 11.78 -11.97
CA LYS A 16 4.82 10.54 -12.47
C LYS A 16 6.32 10.47 -12.14
N GLN A 17 6.72 11.06 -11.02
CA GLN A 17 8.10 11.11 -10.53
C GLN A 17 8.34 10.20 -9.32
N TRP A 18 7.28 9.61 -8.76
CA TRP A 18 7.38 8.64 -7.66
C TRP A 18 7.71 7.24 -8.18
N ASN A 19 9.00 6.99 -8.40
CA ASN A 19 9.52 5.69 -8.82
C ASN A 19 10.40 5.07 -7.72
N ILE A 20 10.80 3.81 -7.90
CA ILE A 20 11.53 3.05 -6.88
C ILE A 20 12.88 3.70 -6.51
N ASN A 21 13.54 4.39 -7.45
CA ASN A 21 14.76 5.14 -7.13
C ASN A 21 14.45 6.33 -6.23
N LYS A 22 13.40 7.11 -6.55
CA LYS A 22 12.97 8.24 -5.72
C LYS A 22 12.53 7.80 -4.33
N PHE A 23 11.86 6.65 -4.22
CA PHE A 23 11.55 6.04 -2.94
C PHE A 23 12.83 5.71 -2.15
N LEU A 24 13.82 5.08 -2.77
CA LEU A 24 15.09 4.74 -2.10
C LEU A 24 15.87 5.99 -1.66
N GLU A 25 15.85 7.07 -2.44
CA GLU A 25 16.38 8.37 -2.01
C GLU A 25 15.66 8.88 -0.75
N TYR A 26 14.33 8.74 -0.68
CA TYR A 26 13.57 9.12 0.52
C TYR A 26 13.91 8.23 1.71
N VAL A 27 14.17 6.93 1.49
CA VAL A 27 14.63 6.03 2.56
C VAL A 27 15.96 6.52 3.12
N GLU A 28 16.90 6.90 2.26
CA GLU A 28 18.21 7.43 2.64
C GLU A 28 18.10 8.75 3.41
N GLU A 29 17.45 9.75 2.82
CA GLU A 29 17.30 11.09 3.40
C GLU A 29 16.49 11.13 4.71
N LEU A 30 15.63 10.14 4.94
CA LEU A 30 14.80 10.06 6.13
C LEU A 30 15.35 9.09 7.19
N THR A 31 16.43 8.38 6.89
CA THR A 31 17.12 7.56 7.90
C THR A 31 18.02 8.46 8.73
N VAL A 32 17.85 8.41 10.05
CA VAL A 32 18.60 9.22 11.00
C VAL A 32 19.32 8.26 11.95
N ASP A 33 20.65 8.25 11.86
CA ASP A 33 21.60 7.54 12.75
C ASP A 33 22.65 8.58 13.17
N GLN A 34 22.29 9.41 14.16
CA GLN A 34 23.08 10.57 14.56
C GLN A 34 24.34 10.20 15.34
N ASP A 35 24.27 9.13 16.13
CA ASP A 35 25.40 8.65 16.93
C ASP A 35 26.30 7.66 16.16
N HIS A 36 25.93 7.32 14.92
CA HIS A 36 26.66 6.42 14.01
C HIS A 36 26.92 5.04 14.60
N ASN A 37 25.99 4.55 15.44
CA ASN A 37 26.10 3.25 16.08
C ASN A 37 25.58 2.09 15.19
N GLY A 38 25.00 2.40 14.01
CA GLY A 38 24.42 1.45 13.09
C GLY A 38 22.98 1.04 13.41
N VAL A 39 22.34 1.71 14.38
CA VAL A 39 20.95 1.53 14.81
C VAL A 39 20.26 2.91 14.74
N PRO A 40 19.56 3.20 13.63
CA PRO A 40 18.91 4.50 13.44
C PRO A 40 17.94 4.87 14.57
N GLU A 41 17.96 6.13 15.02
CA GLU A 41 16.91 6.69 15.87
C GLU A 41 15.57 6.82 15.11
N VAL A 42 15.66 7.04 13.79
CA VAL A 42 14.53 7.02 12.86
C VAL A 42 14.90 6.21 11.62
N TYR A 43 14.16 5.14 11.38
CA TYR A 43 14.27 4.38 10.14
C TYR A 43 13.54 5.12 9.02
N GLY A 44 14.19 5.31 7.87
CA GLY A 44 13.57 5.87 6.68
C GLY A 44 12.36 5.07 6.19
N VAL A 45 12.39 3.74 6.34
CA VAL A 45 11.21 2.90 6.07
C VAL A 45 11.13 1.68 7.00
N SER A 46 9.90 1.27 7.34
CA SER A 46 9.60 -0.03 7.92
C SER A 46 8.57 -0.77 7.09
N MET A 47 8.88 -2.02 6.73
CA MET A 47 8.06 -2.84 5.85
C MET A 47 8.11 -4.31 6.27
N PRO A 48 6.95 -5.02 6.29
CA PRO A 48 6.94 -6.48 6.42
C PRO A 48 7.85 -7.15 5.38
N PRO A 49 8.47 -8.31 5.66
CA PRO A 49 9.44 -8.95 4.77
C PRO A 49 8.96 -9.18 3.33
N GLU A 50 7.67 -9.42 3.12
CA GLU A 50 7.05 -9.66 1.82
C GLU A 50 6.79 -8.39 1.00
N SER A 51 6.94 -7.21 1.60
CA SER A 51 6.49 -5.94 1.00
C SER A 51 7.21 -5.61 -0.29
N LEU A 52 8.52 -5.83 -0.37
CA LEU A 52 9.28 -5.59 -1.60
C LEU A 52 8.86 -6.54 -2.74
N PHE A 53 8.48 -7.78 -2.41
CA PHE A 53 7.88 -8.67 -3.39
C PHE A 53 6.53 -8.17 -3.85
N ARG A 54 5.68 -7.62 -2.96
CA ARG A 54 4.41 -6.99 -3.36
C ARG A 54 4.62 -5.73 -4.20
N MET A 55 5.60 -4.90 -3.84
CA MET A 55 5.97 -3.71 -4.61
C MET A 55 6.51 -4.08 -6.00
N SER A 56 7.13 -5.26 -6.15
CA SER A 56 7.63 -5.71 -7.45
C SER A 56 6.57 -5.87 -8.54
N LEU A 57 5.30 -6.01 -8.15
CA LEU A 57 4.16 -5.98 -9.07
C LEU A 57 4.00 -4.62 -9.78
N SER A 58 4.62 -3.56 -9.25
CA SER A 58 4.73 -2.27 -9.94
C SER A 58 5.53 -2.33 -11.25
N SER A 59 6.19 -3.47 -11.53
CA SER A 59 6.79 -3.77 -12.85
C SER A 59 5.78 -4.19 -13.92
N GLY A 60 4.55 -4.56 -13.54
CA GLY A 60 3.57 -5.15 -14.43
C GLY A 60 3.81 -6.63 -14.74
N GLU A 61 4.79 -7.26 -14.07
CA GLU A 61 5.09 -8.68 -14.22
C GLU A 61 4.55 -9.48 -13.03
N ASP A 62 3.74 -10.50 -13.32
CA ASP A 62 3.21 -11.41 -12.30
C ASP A 62 4.28 -12.43 -11.86
N ILE A 63 4.25 -12.75 -10.57
CA ILE A 63 5.11 -13.79 -9.95
C ILE A 63 4.71 -15.19 -10.45
N VAL A 64 3.41 -15.41 -10.65
CA VAL A 64 2.84 -16.62 -11.25
C VAL A 64 1.97 -16.18 -12.41
N LYS A 65 2.26 -16.68 -13.61
CA LYS A 65 1.45 -16.38 -14.80
C LYS A 65 0.40 -17.46 -14.99
N ILE A 66 -0.82 -17.03 -15.26
CA ILE A 66 -1.89 -17.90 -15.76
C ILE A 66 -1.79 -17.87 -17.29
N ASN A 67 -1.43 -18.99 -17.88
CA ASN A 67 -1.30 -19.14 -19.32
C ASN A 67 -2.68 -19.23 -19.98
N ALA A 68 -2.75 -19.01 -21.29
CA ALA A 68 -4.01 -19.02 -22.04
C ALA A 68 -4.76 -20.37 -21.98
N ASP A 69 -4.04 -21.47 -21.73
CA ASP A 69 -4.58 -22.82 -21.56
C ASP A 69 -5.04 -23.12 -20.11
N GLY A 70 -4.96 -22.15 -19.21
CA GLY A 70 -5.29 -22.30 -17.79
C GLY A 70 -4.19 -22.92 -16.94
N SER A 71 -3.03 -23.27 -17.52
CA SER A 71 -1.87 -23.72 -16.75
C SER A 71 -1.18 -22.56 -16.04
N PHE A 72 -0.40 -22.88 -15.00
CA PHE A 72 0.35 -21.89 -14.24
C PHE A 72 1.85 -22.02 -14.53
N SER A 73 2.54 -20.90 -14.71
CA SER A 73 4.00 -20.87 -14.81
C SER A 73 4.63 -20.01 -13.71
N ASN A 74 5.72 -20.51 -13.12
CA ASN A 74 6.49 -19.81 -12.11
C ASN A 74 7.43 -18.80 -12.77
N ASN A 75 7.36 -17.55 -12.34
CA ASN A 75 8.14 -16.47 -12.89
C ASN A 75 9.12 -15.84 -11.87
N LEU A 76 9.30 -16.42 -10.68
CA LEU A 76 10.17 -15.89 -9.61
C LEU A 76 11.62 -15.65 -10.04
N ARG A 77 12.10 -16.42 -11.02
CA ARG A 77 13.47 -16.30 -11.54
C ARG A 77 13.63 -15.23 -12.62
N SER A 78 12.61 -14.41 -12.87
CA SER A 78 12.73 -13.34 -13.85
C SER A 78 13.80 -12.31 -13.40
N PRO A 79 14.51 -11.68 -14.34
CA PRO A 79 15.43 -10.59 -14.03
C PRO A 79 14.76 -9.42 -13.29
N THR A 80 13.43 -9.25 -13.45
CA THR A 80 12.64 -8.22 -12.74
C THR A 80 12.65 -8.47 -11.24
N PHE A 81 12.28 -9.67 -10.80
CA PHE A 81 12.23 -9.98 -9.36
C PHE A 81 13.61 -10.04 -8.74
N THR A 82 14.64 -10.45 -9.50
CA THR A 82 16.04 -10.37 -9.06
C THR A 82 16.46 -8.91 -8.81
N ARG A 83 16.08 -7.97 -9.68
CA ARG A 83 16.33 -6.54 -9.49
C ARG A 83 15.54 -5.98 -8.30
N TRP A 84 14.28 -6.38 -8.12
CA TRP A 84 13.51 -5.94 -6.95
C TRP A 84 14.09 -6.45 -5.64
N ALA A 85 14.60 -7.69 -5.61
CA ALA A 85 15.30 -8.24 -4.45
C ALA A 85 16.59 -7.45 -4.13
N SER A 86 17.29 -6.90 -5.13
CA SER A 86 18.49 -6.10 -4.88
C SER A 86 18.18 -4.77 -4.17
N TYR A 87 16.96 -4.24 -4.30
CA TYR A 87 16.54 -3.06 -3.53
C TYR A 87 16.42 -3.35 -2.03
N ALA A 88 16.11 -4.58 -1.62
CA ALA A 88 16.18 -4.97 -0.21
C ALA A 88 17.60 -4.81 0.35
N SER A 89 18.60 -5.24 -0.44
CA SER A 89 20.01 -5.08 -0.09
C SER A 89 20.41 -3.61 -0.03
N ARG A 90 19.86 -2.77 -0.92
CA ARG A 90 20.10 -1.33 -0.88
C ARG A 90 19.53 -0.67 0.37
N ILE A 91 18.31 -1.01 0.77
CA ILE A 91 17.70 -0.53 2.03
C ILE A 91 18.54 -0.94 3.24
N LYS A 92 19.03 -2.18 3.25
CA LYS A 92 19.96 -2.66 4.29
C LYS A 92 21.26 -1.85 4.30
N ASN A 93 21.85 -1.59 3.14
CA ASN A 93 23.11 -0.82 3.05
C ASN A 93 22.94 0.66 3.44
N ILE A 94 21.75 1.23 3.27
CA ILE A 94 21.39 2.57 3.80
C ILE A 94 21.34 2.56 5.35
N GLY A 95 21.25 1.38 5.98
CA GLY A 95 21.03 1.24 7.42
C GLY A 95 19.55 1.22 7.83
N SER A 96 18.63 1.26 6.86
CA SER A 96 17.19 1.38 7.10
C SER A 96 16.45 0.03 7.19
N TYR A 97 17.15 -1.05 7.52
CA TYR A 97 16.53 -2.37 7.67
C TYR A 97 15.93 -2.52 9.08
N ASP A 98 14.65 -2.18 9.23
CA ASP A 98 13.94 -2.31 10.50
C ASP A 98 13.63 -3.78 10.84
N THR A 99 14.39 -4.35 11.79
CA THR A 99 14.19 -5.72 12.28
C THR A 99 12.90 -5.89 13.09
N GLU A 100 12.25 -4.80 13.48
CA GLU A 100 10.99 -4.79 14.24
C GLU A 100 9.77 -4.46 13.37
N SER A 101 9.84 -4.73 12.06
CA SER A 101 8.76 -4.40 11.10
C SER A 101 7.37 -4.96 11.43
N HIS A 102 7.26 -5.96 12.29
CA HIS A 102 5.99 -6.47 12.81
C HIS A 102 5.25 -5.46 13.71
N THR A 103 5.95 -4.49 14.32
CA THR A 103 5.37 -3.37 15.10
C THR A 103 5.39 -2.03 14.35
N ARG A 104 5.65 -2.03 13.03
CA ARG A 104 5.83 -0.82 12.20
C ARG A 104 4.78 0.28 12.43
N LEU A 105 3.49 -0.06 12.60
CA LEU A 105 2.43 0.94 12.75
C LEU A 105 2.57 1.68 14.08
N GLN A 106 2.84 0.94 15.17
CA GLN A 106 3.13 1.53 16.47
C GLN A 106 4.38 2.42 16.40
N ARG A 107 5.45 1.93 15.76
CA ARG A 107 6.72 2.66 15.60
C ARG A 107 6.55 3.92 14.74
N PHE A 108 5.73 3.86 13.70
CA PHE A 108 5.36 5.02 12.88
C PHE A 108 4.63 6.08 13.73
N ALA A 109 3.64 5.69 14.53
CA ALA A 109 2.97 6.60 15.46
C ALA A 109 3.90 7.19 16.55
N GLN A 110 4.98 6.48 16.89
CA GLN A 110 6.03 6.93 17.81
C GLN A 110 7.12 7.78 17.11
N ASN A 111 6.98 8.07 15.81
CA ASN A 111 7.98 8.76 14.98
C ASN A 111 9.33 8.04 14.88
N LYS A 112 9.37 6.72 15.09
CA LYS A 112 10.57 5.87 14.91
C LYS A 112 10.77 5.42 13.47
N VAL A 113 9.76 5.62 12.63
CA VAL A 113 9.75 5.24 11.22
C VAL A 113 9.18 6.40 10.42
N ALA A 114 9.88 6.83 9.37
CA ALA A 114 9.44 7.95 8.53
C ALA A 114 8.43 7.54 7.45
N MET A 115 8.52 6.31 6.93
CA MET A 115 7.57 5.73 5.96
C MET A 115 7.22 4.30 6.36
N SER A 116 5.94 3.94 6.37
CA SER A 116 5.49 2.57 6.62
C SER A 116 4.82 2.00 5.38
N PHE A 117 5.21 0.79 4.96
CA PHE A 117 4.44 0.04 3.97
C PHE A 117 3.20 -0.56 4.63
N GLY A 118 2.05 -0.47 3.98
CA GLY A 118 0.80 -0.93 4.58
C GLY A 118 -0.39 -0.83 3.63
N ASN A 119 -1.55 -1.23 4.15
CA ASN A 119 -2.81 -1.02 3.46
C ASN A 119 -3.33 0.38 3.81
N ILE A 120 -4.05 1.03 2.90
CA ILE A 120 -4.67 2.33 3.16
C ILE A 120 -5.61 2.29 4.37
N TRP A 121 -6.20 1.11 4.65
CA TRP A 121 -7.06 0.87 5.82
C TRP A 121 -6.31 0.95 7.16
N ASP A 122 -4.98 0.83 7.16
CA ASP A 122 -4.16 0.94 8.37
C ASP A 122 -4.36 2.31 9.05
N GLN A 123 -4.71 3.35 8.29
CA GLN A 123 -5.00 4.70 8.78
C GLN A 123 -6.20 4.78 9.73
N PHE A 124 -7.06 3.76 9.72
CA PHE A 124 -8.27 3.70 10.55
C PHE A 124 -8.12 2.76 11.75
N THR A 125 -6.96 2.10 11.89
CA THR A 125 -6.77 1.04 12.90
C THR A 125 -6.59 1.57 14.32
N SER A 126 -6.25 2.85 14.49
CA SER A 126 -6.12 3.49 15.80
C SER A 126 -6.49 4.97 15.77
N GLN A 127 -6.87 5.50 16.94
CA GLN A 127 -7.12 6.93 17.10
C GLN A 127 -5.86 7.76 16.84
N SER A 128 -4.67 7.26 17.17
CA SER A 128 -3.40 7.96 16.92
C SER A 128 -3.16 8.22 15.44
N PHE A 129 -3.49 7.28 14.56
CA PHE A 129 -3.36 7.46 13.10
C PHE A 129 -4.38 8.47 12.58
N ILE A 130 -5.63 8.39 13.06
CA ILE A 130 -6.68 9.36 12.71
C ILE A 130 -6.26 10.78 13.12
N ASP A 131 -5.73 10.95 14.34
CA ASP A 131 -5.28 12.24 14.85
C ASP A 131 -4.08 12.77 14.04
N MET A 132 -3.11 11.91 13.71
CA MET A 132 -1.99 12.26 12.83
C MET A 132 -2.45 12.70 11.44
N LYS A 133 -3.43 12.01 10.86
CA LYS A 133 -4.02 12.36 9.56
C LYS A 133 -4.71 13.72 9.62
N LYS A 134 -5.57 13.93 10.62
CA LYS A 134 -6.27 15.22 10.84
C LYS A 134 -5.31 16.37 11.11
N ALA A 135 -4.20 16.11 11.79
CA ALA A 135 -3.15 17.10 12.02
C ALA A 135 -2.24 17.35 10.80
N GLY A 136 -2.47 16.68 9.66
CA GLY A 136 -1.63 16.79 8.46
C GLY A 136 -0.21 16.27 8.64
N LYS A 137 0.00 15.38 9.63
CA LYS A 137 1.29 14.73 9.93
C LYS A 137 1.44 13.38 9.24
N MET A 138 0.35 12.81 8.74
CA MET A 138 0.34 11.56 7.98
C MET A 138 -0.35 11.78 6.63
N GLY A 139 0.29 11.28 5.58
CA GLY A 139 -0.28 11.11 4.25
C GLY A 139 -0.11 9.67 3.78
N TRP A 140 -0.56 9.39 2.56
CA TRP A 140 -0.29 8.13 1.90
C TRP A 140 -0.01 8.37 0.42
N VAL A 141 0.68 7.43 -0.18
CA VAL A 141 0.99 7.44 -1.60
C VAL A 141 0.93 5.99 -2.10
N PRO A 142 0.50 5.74 -3.34
CA PRO A 142 0.60 4.41 -3.92
C PRO A 142 2.05 3.92 -3.99
N ASN A 143 2.22 2.63 -4.24
CA ASN A 143 3.54 2.05 -4.46
C ASN A 143 4.31 2.81 -5.55
N PRO A 144 5.64 2.97 -5.39
CA PRO A 144 6.47 3.62 -6.38
C PRO A 144 6.47 2.83 -7.70
N MET A 145 6.49 3.56 -8.81
CA MET A 145 6.59 2.97 -10.15
C MET A 145 7.92 2.23 -10.31
N ASP A 146 7.91 1.14 -11.07
CA ASP A 146 9.13 0.56 -11.57
C ASP A 146 9.81 1.52 -12.58
N ILE A 147 11.13 1.64 -12.52
CA ILE A 147 11.92 2.49 -13.43
C ILE A 147 11.90 2.04 -14.91
N ARG A 148 11.43 0.82 -15.18
CA ARG A 148 11.34 0.25 -16.55
C ARG A 148 9.95 0.37 -17.18
N THR A 149 8.99 0.99 -16.51
CA THR A 149 7.65 1.25 -17.03
C THR A 149 7.31 2.73 -16.97
N SER A 150 6.34 3.16 -17.76
CA SER A 150 5.71 4.49 -17.68
C SER A 150 4.32 4.45 -17.03
N THR A 151 3.90 3.27 -16.57
CA THR A 151 2.57 2.97 -16.03
C THR A 151 2.67 2.65 -14.54
N TYR A 152 1.85 3.29 -13.71
CA TYR A 152 1.68 2.86 -12.33
C TYR A 152 0.81 1.60 -12.29
N TYR A 153 1.46 0.47 -12.00
CA TYR A 153 0.75 -0.76 -11.67
C TYR A 153 0.51 -0.82 -10.17
N HIS A 154 -0.72 -1.18 -9.80
CA HIS A 154 -1.14 -1.44 -8.43
C HIS A 154 -1.64 -2.87 -8.33
N CYS A 155 -1.44 -3.50 -7.17
CA CYS A 155 -2.00 -4.82 -6.91
C CYS A 155 -3.53 -4.70 -6.93
N SER A 156 -4.18 -5.45 -7.80
CA SER A 156 -5.62 -5.70 -7.69
C SER A 156 -5.84 -6.91 -6.78
N GLU A 157 -6.92 -6.88 -6.01
CA GLU A 157 -7.37 -8.00 -5.19
C GLU A 157 -8.68 -8.51 -5.77
N ILE A 158 -8.75 -9.81 -6.06
CA ILE A 158 -9.98 -10.46 -6.48
C ILE A 158 -10.50 -11.29 -5.31
N THR A 159 -11.64 -10.87 -4.77
CA THR A 159 -12.30 -11.58 -3.67
C THR A 159 -13.34 -12.55 -4.22
N TYR A 160 -13.22 -13.83 -3.88
CA TYR A 160 -14.20 -14.85 -4.21
C TYR A 160 -15.00 -15.24 -2.98
N SER A 161 -16.32 -15.39 -3.15
CA SER A 161 -17.21 -15.99 -2.16
C SER A 161 -17.52 -17.43 -2.55
N PHE A 162 -17.42 -18.36 -1.59
CA PHE A 162 -17.68 -19.78 -1.82
C PHE A 162 -18.83 -20.28 -0.95
N LEU A 163 -19.78 -21.00 -1.55
CA LEU A 163 -20.82 -21.73 -0.82
C LEU A 163 -20.34 -23.15 -0.50
N PRO A 164 -20.24 -23.56 0.77
CA PRO A 164 -19.85 -24.94 1.12
C PRO A 164 -20.83 -25.96 0.53
N LYS A 165 -20.31 -27.03 -0.08
CA LYS A 165 -21.10 -28.08 -0.75
C LYS A 165 -22.24 -28.64 0.13
N ASN A 166 -21.99 -28.77 1.44
CA ASN A 166 -22.94 -29.34 2.40
C ASN A 166 -23.58 -28.28 3.31
N SER A 167 -23.70 -27.03 2.84
CA SER A 167 -24.40 -25.99 3.59
C SER A 167 -25.82 -26.43 3.93
N LYS A 168 -26.21 -26.30 5.21
CA LYS A 168 -27.58 -26.63 5.68
C LYS A 168 -28.64 -25.66 5.12
N ASN A 169 -28.21 -24.49 4.64
CA ASN A 169 -29.08 -23.49 4.02
C ASN A 169 -28.42 -22.91 2.75
N PRO A 170 -28.34 -23.67 1.66
CA PRO A 170 -27.65 -23.24 0.44
C PRO A 170 -28.39 -22.10 -0.27
N LYS A 171 -29.73 -22.08 -0.19
CA LYS A 171 -30.56 -21.01 -0.78
C LYS A 171 -30.35 -19.67 -0.07
N GLY A 172 -30.29 -19.67 1.26
CA GLY A 172 -30.00 -18.45 2.04
C GLY A 172 -28.61 -17.89 1.75
N GLY A 173 -27.59 -18.76 1.68
CA GLY A 173 -26.23 -18.35 1.29
C GLY A 173 -26.18 -17.77 -0.12
N ALA A 174 -26.82 -18.42 -1.10
CA ALA A 174 -26.90 -17.91 -2.46
C ALA A 174 -27.63 -16.56 -2.55
N ALA A 175 -28.75 -16.40 -1.85
CA ALA A 175 -29.49 -15.14 -1.79
C ALA A 175 -28.64 -14.01 -1.17
N TYR A 176 -27.86 -14.30 -0.13
CA TYR A 176 -26.94 -13.34 0.46
C TYR A 176 -25.85 -12.91 -0.54
N TYR A 177 -25.21 -13.85 -1.25
CA TYR A 177 -24.21 -13.49 -2.27
C TYR A 177 -24.82 -12.70 -3.43
N TYR A 178 -26.04 -13.04 -3.86
CA TYR A 178 -26.75 -12.26 -4.87
C TYR A 178 -27.02 -10.83 -4.38
N MET A 179 -27.46 -10.66 -3.13
CA MET A 179 -27.67 -9.35 -2.52
C MET A 179 -26.36 -8.53 -2.51
N LEU A 180 -25.24 -9.12 -2.08
CA LEU A 180 -23.94 -8.45 -2.08
C LEU A 180 -23.52 -8.00 -3.50
N ARG A 181 -23.67 -8.89 -4.50
CA ARG A 181 -23.35 -8.56 -5.89
C ARG A 181 -24.27 -7.49 -6.45
N TYR A 182 -25.57 -7.57 -6.17
CA TYR A 182 -26.56 -6.58 -6.59
C TYR A 182 -26.22 -5.20 -6.02
N MET A 183 -25.91 -5.12 -4.73
CA MET A 183 -25.50 -3.86 -4.08
C MET A 183 -24.20 -3.29 -4.69
N SER A 184 -23.24 -4.13 -5.04
CA SER A 184 -21.99 -3.72 -5.70
C SER A 184 -22.23 -3.16 -7.11
N LEU A 185 -23.14 -3.77 -7.88
CA LEU A 185 -23.46 -3.33 -9.24
C LEU A 185 -24.43 -2.14 -9.29
N ASN A 186 -25.18 -1.91 -8.21
CA ASN A 186 -26.18 -0.83 -8.10
C ASN A 186 -25.84 0.08 -6.92
N PRO A 187 -24.72 0.83 -6.99
CA PRO A 187 -24.30 1.69 -5.89
C PRO A 187 -25.35 2.76 -5.59
N ASN A 188 -25.66 2.93 -4.31
CA ASN A 188 -26.60 3.96 -3.86
C ASN A 188 -25.84 5.28 -3.65
N ALA A 189 -26.14 6.30 -4.46
CA ALA A 189 -25.50 7.62 -4.39
C ALA A 189 -25.62 8.29 -3.00
N SER A 190 -26.72 8.05 -2.27
CA SER A 190 -26.89 8.57 -0.90
C SER A 190 -25.92 7.87 0.07
N GLN A 191 -25.74 6.56 -0.07
CA GLN A 191 -24.78 5.82 0.77
C GLN A 191 -23.33 6.18 0.44
N GLU A 192 -23.04 6.42 -0.84
CA GLU A 192 -21.73 6.90 -1.25
C GLU A 192 -21.42 8.28 -0.64
N THR A 193 -22.38 9.20 -0.72
CA THR A 193 -22.27 10.54 -0.11
C THR A 193 -22.07 10.43 1.40
N LYS A 194 -22.82 9.57 2.09
CA LYS A 194 -22.63 9.31 3.54
C LYS A 194 -21.22 8.77 3.83
N THR A 195 -20.73 7.85 3.03
CA THR A 195 -19.39 7.26 3.19
C THR A 195 -18.29 8.30 2.98
N LYS A 196 -18.41 9.12 1.93
CA LYS A 196 -17.49 10.23 1.66
C LYS A 196 -17.47 11.22 2.80
N ASN A 197 -18.64 11.67 3.26
CA ASN A 197 -18.76 12.60 4.38
C ASN A 197 -18.13 12.02 5.65
N LYS A 198 -18.39 10.74 5.94
CA LYS A 198 -17.78 10.02 7.07
C LYS A 198 -16.25 10.06 6.99
N TRP A 199 -15.67 9.71 5.84
CA TRP A 199 -14.21 9.63 5.73
C TRP A 199 -13.54 10.99 5.88
N MET A 200 -14.17 12.03 5.35
CA MET A 200 -13.67 13.39 5.49
C MET A 200 -13.78 13.89 6.93
N SER A 201 -14.94 13.72 7.59
CA SER A 201 -15.17 14.26 8.94
C SER A 201 -14.52 13.43 10.05
N GLU A 202 -14.63 12.11 9.99
CA GLU A 202 -14.13 11.21 11.03
C GLU A 202 -12.65 10.92 10.87
N TYR A 203 -12.15 10.82 9.63
CA TYR A 203 -10.78 10.35 9.38
C TYR A 203 -9.84 11.39 8.75
N GLY A 204 -10.34 12.58 8.41
CA GLY A 204 -9.50 13.67 7.88
C GLY A 204 -9.02 13.46 6.45
N TRP A 205 -9.72 12.64 5.66
CA TRP A 205 -9.43 12.46 4.25
C TRP A 205 -9.82 13.68 3.42
N THR A 206 -9.09 13.92 2.33
CA THR A 206 -9.50 14.90 1.34
C THR A 206 -10.50 14.30 0.34
N ALA A 207 -11.24 15.14 -0.38
CA ALA A 207 -12.10 14.69 -1.46
C ALA A 207 -11.31 14.00 -2.58
N GLU A 208 -10.10 14.47 -2.87
CA GLU A 208 -9.19 13.89 -3.87
C GLU A 208 -8.77 12.46 -3.48
N GLU A 209 -8.39 12.25 -2.21
CA GLU A 209 -8.01 10.94 -1.69
C GLU A 209 -9.17 9.94 -1.77
N PHE A 210 -10.38 10.38 -1.44
CA PHE A 210 -11.58 9.55 -1.54
C PHE A 210 -11.86 9.11 -2.98
N GLU A 211 -11.86 10.07 -3.92
CA GLU A 211 -12.11 9.75 -5.33
C GLU A 211 -11.02 8.86 -5.92
N PHE A 212 -9.76 9.07 -5.53
CA PHE A 212 -8.67 8.20 -5.95
C PHE A 212 -8.88 6.76 -5.47
N GLN A 213 -9.14 6.56 -4.18
CA GLN A 213 -9.33 5.21 -3.63
C GLN A 213 -10.56 4.53 -4.23
N LYS A 214 -11.64 5.28 -4.45
CA LYS A 214 -12.83 4.79 -5.15
C LYS A 214 -12.48 4.31 -6.55
N ASN A 215 -11.66 5.04 -7.30
CA ASN A 215 -11.28 4.65 -8.65
C ASN A 215 -10.31 3.47 -8.69
N MET A 216 -9.39 3.34 -7.71
CA MET A 216 -8.55 2.14 -7.58
C MET A 216 -9.36 0.88 -7.28
N SER A 217 -10.50 1.03 -6.59
CA SER A 217 -11.36 -0.10 -6.22
C SER A 217 -12.30 -0.54 -7.35
N LYS A 218 -12.33 0.16 -8.49
CA LYS A 218 -13.07 -0.23 -9.69
C LYS A 218 -12.17 -1.13 -10.54
N SER A 219 -12.17 -2.42 -10.23
CA SER A 219 -11.61 -3.49 -11.07
C SER A 219 -12.70 -4.44 -11.54
#